data_AF-A0AAD6VAH5-F1
#
_entry.id   AF-A0AAD6VAH5-F1
#
_cell.length_a   1.000
_cell.length_b   1.000
_cell.length_c   1.000
_cell.angle_alpha   90.00
_cell.angle_beta   90.00
_cell.angle_gamma   90.00
#
_symmetry.space_group_name_H-M   'P 1'
#
loop_
_entity.id
_entity.type
_entity.pdbx_description
1 polymer ?
#
loop_
_entity_poly.entity_id
_entity_poly.type
_entity_poly.pdbx_seq_one_letter_code
_entity_poly.pdbx_strand_id
1 'polypeptide(L)' 'LNAYLYIPWNSCHSTDSKRAWVKGELIRYVRICSKESDFAEMRTLFATRLSARGYPGR' A
#
# COMPACT_ATOMS: atom_id res chain seq x y z
N LEU A 1 11.05 -12.14 -8.47
CA LEU A 1 11.42 -11.18 -7.40
C LEU A 1 10.23 -10.28 -7.10
N ASN A 2 9.87 -10.01 -5.83
CA ASN A 2 8.72 -9.15 -5.49
C ASN A 2 9.11 -7.68 -5.71
N ALA A 3 8.74 -7.10 -6.86
CA ALA A 3 9.20 -5.76 -7.30
C ALA A 3 8.90 -4.61 -6.32
N TYR A 4 7.97 -4.80 -5.38
CA TYR A 4 7.48 -3.75 -4.47
C TYR A 4 7.54 -4.14 -2.99
N LEU A 5 8.19 -5.27 -2.65
CA LEU A 5 8.33 -5.76 -1.26
C LEU A 5 7.02 -5.70 -0.44
N TYR A 6 5.87 -5.98 -1.07
CA TYR A 6 4.58 -6.03 -0.38
C TYR A 6 4.60 -7.07 0.75
N ILE A 7 4.04 -6.72 1.91
CA ILE A 7 3.71 -7.69 2.95
C ILE A 7 2.48 -8.48 2.47
N PRO A 8 2.54 -9.81 2.27
CA PRO A 8 1.34 -10.59 1.91
C PRO A 8 0.33 -10.58 3.06
N TRP A 9 -0.98 -10.55 2.75
CA TRP A 9 -2.02 -10.56 3.79
C TRP A 9 -1.96 -11.81 4.67
N ASN A 10 -1.70 -12.97 4.05
CA ASN A 10 -1.57 -14.27 4.71
C ASN A 10 -0.21 -14.51 5.42
N SER A 11 0.65 -13.50 5.49
CA SER A 11 1.91 -13.60 6.24
C SER A 11 1.69 -13.55 7.76
N CYS A 12 2.66 -14.02 8.54
CA CYS A 12 2.62 -14.06 10.01
C CYS A 12 2.73 -12.70 10.71
N HIS A 13 2.71 -11.58 9.98
CA HIS A 13 2.69 -10.25 10.58
C HIS A 13 1.34 -9.97 11.25
N SER A 14 1.33 -9.20 12.34
CA SER A 14 0.09 -8.75 12.95
C SER A 14 -0.70 -7.83 11.99
N THR A 15 -2.01 -7.72 12.22
CA THR A 15 -2.87 -6.79 11.49
C THR A 15 -2.39 -5.35 11.64
N ASP A 16 -1.88 -4.98 12.82
CA ASP A 16 -1.36 -3.64 13.08
C ASP A 16 -0.06 -3.36 12.34
N SER A 17 0.87 -4.33 12.24
CA SER A 17 2.06 -4.18 11.41
C SER A 17 1.69 -3.98 9.93
N LYS A 18 0.71 -4.74 9.43
CA LYS A 18 0.22 -4.59 8.05
C LYS A 18 -0.42 -3.21 7.83
N ARG A 19 -1.21 -2.70 8.79
CA ARG A 19 -1.79 -1.35 8.73
C ARG A 19 -0.73 -0.26 8.78
N ALA A 20 0.25 -0.38 9.66
CA ALA A 20 1.35 0.56 9.79
C ALA A 20 2.17 0.64 8.49
N TRP A 21 2.43 -0.52 7.87
CA TRP A 21 3.10 -0.60 6.58
C TRP A 21 2.32 0.11 5.47
N VAL A 22 1.00 -0.15 5.33
CA VAL A 22 0.14 0.55 4.36
C VAL A 22 0.15 2.06 4.59
N LYS A 23 0.06 2.51 5.86
CA LYS A 23 0.11 3.93 6.22
C LYS A 23 1.45 4.56 5.85
N GLY A 24 2.56 3.89 6.12
CA GLY A 24 3.90 4.36 5.77
C GLY A 24 4.05 4.55 4.26
N GLU A 25 3.51 3.62 3.48
CA GLU A 25 3.55 3.69 2.02
C GLU A 25 2.68 4.84 1.47
N LEU A 26 1.51 5.09 2.04
CA LEU A 26 0.70 6.26 1.69
C LEU A 26 1.42 7.57 2.02
N ILE A 27 2.09 7.67 3.18
CA ILE A 27 2.90 8.84 3.54
C ILE A 27 4.06 9.01 2.54
N ARG A 28 4.68 7.91 2.11
CA ARG A 28 5.73 7.94 1.08
C ARG A 28 5.19 8.53 -0.22
N TYR A 29 4.01 8.10 -0.68
CA TYR A 29 3.39 8.68 -1.87
C TYR A 29 3.13 10.18 -1.73
N VAL A 30 2.59 10.64 -0.59
CA VAL A 30 2.40 12.09 -0.34
C VAL A 30 3.71 12.87 -0.45
N ARG A 31 4.83 12.29 -0.01
CA ARG A 31 6.15 12.97 -0.05
C ARG A 31 6.79 13.01 -1.43
N ILE A 32 6.57 12.00 -2.27
CA ILE A 32 7.22 11.91 -3.59
C ILE A 32 6.36 12.49 -4.71
N CYS A 33 5.04 12.53 -4.55
CA CYS A 33 4.14 13.13 -5.53
C CYS A 33 4.17 14.66 -5.38
N SER A 34 4.51 15.37 -6.45
CA SER A 34 4.52 16.84 -6.45
C SER A 34 3.12 17.44 -6.65
N LYS A 35 2.17 16.65 -7.17
CA LYS A 35 0.78 17.05 -7.40
C LYS A 35 -0.18 16.11 -6.69
N GLU A 36 -1.32 16.65 -6.29
CA GLU A 36 -2.40 15.87 -5.68
C GLU A 36 -2.97 14.82 -6.64
N SER A 37 -3.05 15.13 -7.94
CA SER A 37 -3.48 14.19 -8.98
C SER A 37 -2.64 12.92 -9.01
N ASP A 38 -1.32 13.08 -8.93
CA ASP A 38 -0.36 11.99 -9.01
C ASP A 38 -0.47 11.11 -7.76
N PHE A 39 -0.68 11.73 -6.60
CA PHE A 39 -0.97 11.01 -5.36
C PHE A 39 -2.29 10.22 -5.46
N ALA A 40 -3.34 10.82 -6.00
CA ALA A 40 -4.64 10.17 -6.16
C ALA A 40 -4.57 8.95 -7.10
N GLU A 41 -3.83 9.07 -8.20
CA GLU A 41 -3.56 7.96 -9.12
C GLU A 41 -2.76 6.85 -8.42
N MET A 42 -1.66 7.20 -7.74
CA MET A 42 -0.82 6.24 -7.03
C MET A 42 -1.57 5.53 -5.91
N ARG A 43 -2.42 6.24 -5.17
CA ARG A 43 -3.29 5.66 -4.14
C ARG A 43 -4.25 4.64 -4.73
N THR A 44 -4.87 4.94 -5.88
CA THR A 44 -5.79 4.04 -6.57
C THR A 44 -5.06 2.77 -7.04
N LEU A 45 -3.93 2.93 -7.72
CA LEU A 45 -3.10 1.81 -8.16
C LEU A 45 -2.62 0.96 -6.97
N PHE A 46 -2.24 1.60 -5.87
CA PHE A 46 -1.81 0.91 -4.66
C PHE A 46 -2.95 0.08 -4.04
N ALA A 47 -4.18 0.62 -3.98
CA ALA A 47 -5.34 -0.12 -3.51
C ALA A 47 -5.59 -1.38 -4.36
N THR A 48 -5.57 -1.27 -5.69
CA THR A 48 -5.72 -2.42 -6.59
C THR A 48 -4.63 -3.48 -6.34
N ARG A 49 -3.38 -3.05 -6.13
CA ARG A 49 -2.26 -3.95 -5.82
C ARG A 49 -2.44 -4.63 -4.46
N LEU A 50 -2.92 -3.91 -3.43
CA LEU A 50 -3.22 -4.48 -2.12
C LEU A 50 -4.29 -5.57 -2.21
N SER A 51 -5.38 -5.32 -2.95
CA SER A 51 -6.43 -6.31 -3.17
C SER A 51 -5.89 -7.56 -3.86
N ALA A 52 -5.03 -7.41 -4.87
CA ALA A 52 -4.35 -8.55 -5.52
C ALA A 52 -3.42 -9.34 -4.57
N ARG A 53 -3.03 -8.76 -3.41
CA ARG A 53 -2.26 -9.42 -2.35
C ARG A 53 -3.11 -9.96 -1.20
N GLY A 54 -4.44 -9.96 -1.38
CA GLY A 54 -5.40 -10.51 -0.42
C GLY A 54 -5.74 -9.60 0.74
N TYR A 55 -5.35 -8.32 0.71
CA TYR A 55 -5.80 -7.39 1.74
C TYR A 55 -7.32 -7.23 1.68
N PRO A 56 -7.99 -7.19 2.84
CA PRO A 56 -9.43 -6.97 2.88
C PRO A 56 -9.75 -5.58 2.31
N GLY A 57 -10.75 -5.53 1.43
CA GLY A 57 -11.40 -4.28 1.06
C GLY A 57 -12.05 -3.66 2.29
N ARG A 58 -12.20 -2.34 2.26
CA ARG A 58 -13.02 -1.65 3.27
C ARG A 58 -14.50 -1.89 3.00
#